data_AF-A0A1Y3MW39-F1
#
_entry.id   AF-A0A1Y3MW39-F1
#
_cell.length_a   1.000
_cell.length_b   1.000
_cell.length_c   1.000
_cell.angle_alpha   90.00
_cell.angle_beta   90.00
_cell.angle_gamma   90.00
#
_symmetry.space_group_name_H-M   'P 1'
#
loop_
_entity.id
_entity.type
_entity.pdbx_description
1 polymer ?
#
loop_
_entity_poly.entity_id
_entity_poly.type
_entity_poly.pdbx_seq_one_letter_code
_entity_poly.pdbx_strand_id
1 'polypeptide(L)'
;MRINNFIIILCLLSLGIPFIYADECDKLKDVFEDKSSLITCEVNSQGKINYLNVDDMDLKESDIKKILSYDTITDLIYELNKGADHEHSGYGKIPSFNKLKKLESLIIGYEDTYNTCSDSGYCPSVGLGSLPKNTLKGLNNLKSLTINGIKITQENIDEISTLSNLQSLSFDKCDFSKSINYKSLKSLNKLTKLVLIKSVDGYYKSDGKFPINLVKTLDGKIKDL
;
A
#
# COMPACT_ATOMS: atom_id res chain seq x y z
N MET A 1 -37.58 -10.93 65.88
CA MET A 1 -36.62 -10.03 65.19
C MET A 1 -35.84 -10.85 64.17
N ARG A 2 -36.30 -10.87 62.91
CA ARG A 2 -35.56 -11.37 61.74
C ARG A 2 -35.96 -10.47 60.58
N ILE A 3 -35.04 -9.60 60.16
CA ILE A 3 -35.20 -8.71 59.02
C ILE A 3 -34.73 -9.52 57.81
N ASN A 4 -35.65 -9.86 56.92
CA ASN A 4 -35.31 -10.45 55.62
C ASN A 4 -34.76 -9.33 54.73
N ASN A 5 -33.46 -9.40 54.42
CA ASN A 5 -32.82 -8.55 53.42
C ASN A 5 -33.25 -9.01 52.02
N PHE A 6 -34.11 -8.23 51.37
CA PHE A 6 -34.29 -8.31 49.93
C PHE A 6 -33.09 -7.64 49.24
N ILE A 7 -32.26 -8.45 48.57
CA ILE A 7 -31.23 -7.97 47.66
C ILE A 7 -31.95 -7.51 46.39
N ILE A 8 -32.03 -6.19 46.18
CA ILE A 8 -32.44 -5.60 44.91
C ILE A 8 -31.24 -5.73 43.96
N ILE A 9 -31.32 -6.67 43.02
CA ILE A 9 -30.39 -6.78 41.91
C ILE A 9 -30.68 -5.61 40.97
N LEU A 10 -29.86 -4.56 41.05
CA LEU A 10 -29.88 -3.46 40.09
C LEU A 10 -29.32 -3.98 38.76
N CYS A 11 -30.18 -4.44 37.85
CA CYS A 11 -29.82 -4.64 36.46
C CYS A 11 -29.47 -3.27 35.87
N LEU A 12 -28.19 -2.92 35.86
CA LEU A 12 -27.64 -1.87 35.00
C LEU A 12 -27.81 -2.35 33.55
N LEU A 13 -28.99 -2.09 32.98
CA LEU A 13 -29.15 -1.96 31.54
C LEU A 13 -28.30 -0.76 31.13
N SER A 14 -27.02 -1.01 30.82
CA SER A 14 -26.23 -0.09 30.02
C SER A 14 -26.91 -0.04 28.66
N LEU A 15 -27.90 0.84 28.53
CA LEU A 15 -28.30 1.39 27.25
C LEU A 15 -27.04 2.08 26.73
N GLY A 16 -26.20 1.31 26.03
CA GLY A 16 -25.13 1.86 25.23
C GLY A 16 -25.82 2.74 24.22
N ILE A 17 -25.92 4.03 24.53
CA ILE A 17 -26.13 5.04 23.52
C ILE A 17 -25.07 4.72 22.47
N PRO A 18 -25.43 4.41 21.21
CA PRO A 18 -24.41 4.28 20.19
C PRO A 18 -23.67 5.61 20.23
N PHE A 19 -22.44 5.60 20.75
CA PHE A 19 -21.55 6.72 20.61
C PHE A 19 -21.45 6.89 19.10
N ILE A 20 -22.10 7.93 18.57
CA ILE A 20 -21.88 8.37 17.21
C ILE A 20 -20.44 8.90 17.25
N TYR A 21 -19.50 8.00 17.01
CA TYR A 21 -18.10 8.36 16.95
C TYR A 21 -17.96 9.37 15.82
N ALA A 22 -17.28 10.49 16.11
CA ALA A 22 -16.99 11.47 15.08
C ALA A 22 -16.16 10.80 13.98
N ASP A 23 -16.74 10.74 12.78
CA ASP A 23 -16.15 10.11 11.61
C ASP A 23 -14.81 10.79 11.28
N GLU A 24 -13.72 10.02 11.39
CA GLU A 24 -12.39 10.54 11.06
C GLU A 24 -12.20 10.81 9.56
N CYS A 25 -12.98 10.17 8.68
CA CYS A 25 -12.98 10.47 7.25
C CYS A 25 -13.58 11.84 6.97
N ASP A 26 -14.61 12.28 7.70
CA ASP A 26 -15.15 13.63 7.52
C ASP A 26 -14.12 14.69 7.88
N LYS A 27 -13.42 14.51 9.00
CA LYS A 27 -12.29 15.38 9.38
C LYS A 27 -11.13 15.34 8.37
N LEU A 28 -10.92 14.20 7.72
CA LEU A 28 -9.89 14.08 6.70
C LEU A 28 -10.32 14.77 5.41
N LYS A 29 -11.59 14.65 5.01
CA LYS A 29 -12.14 15.35 3.83
C LYS A 29 -11.98 16.86 3.95
N ASP A 30 -12.20 17.45 5.13
CA ASP A 30 -11.99 18.89 5.34
C ASP A 30 -10.53 19.32 5.05
N VAL A 31 -9.55 18.43 5.29
CA VAL A 31 -8.13 18.69 4.97
C VAL A 31 -7.85 18.59 3.47
N PHE A 32 -8.71 17.88 2.73
CA PHE A 32 -8.58 17.54 1.31
C PHE A 32 -9.67 18.21 0.46
N GLU A 33 -10.42 19.18 1.00
CA GLU A 33 -11.59 19.77 0.34
C GLU A 33 -11.24 20.35 -1.05
N ASP A 34 -10.06 20.98 -1.15
CA ASP A 34 -9.54 21.55 -2.39
C ASP A 34 -8.64 20.58 -3.19
N LYS A 35 -8.70 19.27 -2.89
CA LYS A 35 -7.79 18.25 -3.43
C LYS A 35 -8.53 17.10 -4.10
N SER A 36 -7.97 16.66 -5.21
CA SER A 36 -8.44 15.49 -5.97
C SER A 36 -7.92 14.16 -5.40
N SER A 37 -7.00 14.24 -4.45
CA SER A 37 -6.14 13.16 -3.99
C SER A 37 -6.75 12.16 -2.98
N LEU A 38 -7.93 12.42 -2.42
CA LEU A 38 -8.62 11.47 -1.54
C LEU A 38 -9.72 10.74 -2.31
N ILE A 39 -9.37 9.58 -2.88
CA ILE A 39 -10.28 8.80 -3.71
C ILE A 39 -11.36 8.12 -2.85
N THR A 40 -10.96 7.50 -1.74
CA THR A 40 -11.90 6.80 -0.85
C THR A 40 -11.36 6.77 0.57
N CYS A 41 -12.25 6.91 1.55
CA CYS A 41 -11.96 6.78 2.97
C CYS A 41 -13.11 6.03 3.64
N GLU A 42 -12.77 5.02 4.44
CA GLU A 42 -13.74 4.27 5.24
C GLU A 42 -13.29 4.20 6.71
N VAL A 43 -14.29 4.14 7.59
CA VAL A 43 -14.10 3.99 9.03
C VAL A 43 -14.63 2.65 9.53
N ASN A 44 -13.99 2.13 10.57
CA ASN A 44 -14.47 0.96 11.31
C ASN A 44 -15.66 1.34 12.21
N SER A 45 -16.19 0.35 12.96
CA SER A 45 -17.32 0.54 13.88
C SER A 45 -17.09 1.55 15.01
N GLN A 46 -15.85 2.02 15.21
CA GLN A 46 -15.46 3.03 16.19
C GLN A 46 -15.27 4.42 15.55
N GLY A 47 -15.64 4.59 14.27
CA GLY A 47 -15.43 5.84 13.53
C GLY A 47 -13.96 6.17 13.23
N LYS A 48 -13.07 5.16 13.31
CA LYS A 48 -11.63 5.31 13.04
C LYS A 48 -11.28 4.83 11.64
N ILE A 49 -10.41 5.56 10.94
CA ILE A 49 -10.02 5.21 9.56
C ILE A 49 -9.33 3.84 9.54
N ASN A 50 -9.89 2.90 8.77
CA ASN A 50 -9.27 1.60 8.53
C ASN A 50 -8.89 1.39 7.06
N TYR A 51 -9.55 2.07 6.13
CA TYR A 51 -9.24 2.00 4.69
C TYR A 51 -9.03 3.39 4.11
N LEU A 52 -7.96 3.54 3.31
CA LEU A 52 -7.70 4.72 2.50
C LEU A 52 -7.27 4.33 1.08
N ASN A 53 -7.80 5.07 0.11
CA ASN A 53 -7.30 5.12 -1.25
C ASN A 53 -6.92 6.56 -1.57
N VAL A 54 -5.63 6.80 -1.78
CA VAL A 54 -5.08 8.13 -2.04
C VAL A 54 -4.26 8.15 -3.32
N ASP A 55 -4.42 9.24 -4.04
CA ASP A 55 -3.63 9.61 -5.20
C ASP A 55 -2.74 10.79 -4.81
N ASP A 56 -1.43 10.76 -5.06
CA ASP A 56 -0.49 11.79 -4.61
C ASP A 56 -0.48 13.04 -5.50
N MET A 57 -1.32 13.16 -6.53
CA MET A 57 -1.24 14.25 -7.55
C MET A 57 -1.03 15.66 -6.98
N ASP A 58 -1.74 16.03 -5.92
CA ASP A 58 -1.72 17.39 -5.35
C ASP A 58 -1.36 17.42 -3.84
N LEU A 59 -0.92 16.28 -3.28
CA LEU A 59 -0.59 16.16 -1.87
C LEU A 59 0.75 16.79 -1.55
N LYS A 60 0.84 17.44 -0.39
CA LYS A 60 2.07 17.98 0.18
C LYS A 60 2.55 17.10 1.33
N GLU A 61 3.78 17.32 1.78
CA GLU A 61 4.35 16.57 2.90
C GLU A 61 3.49 16.62 4.18
N SER A 62 2.81 17.75 4.44
CA SER A 62 1.88 17.88 5.57
C SER A 62 0.71 16.90 5.50
N ASP A 63 0.22 16.64 4.29
CA ASP A 63 -0.95 15.78 4.04
C ASP A 63 -0.55 14.31 4.19
N ILE A 64 0.62 13.95 3.66
CA ILE A 64 1.22 12.64 3.88
C ILE A 64 1.47 12.39 5.36
N LYS A 65 2.00 13.37 6.10
CA LYS A 65 2.16 13.26 7.56
C LYS A 65 0.82 13.07 8.27
N LYS A 66 -0.24 13.70 7.77
CA LYS A 66 -1.60 13.57 8.32
C LYS A 66 -2.17 12.17 8.03
N ILE A 67 -2.10 11.67 6.81
CA ILE A 67 -2.49 10.30 6.44
C ILE A 67 -1.75 9.28 7.31
N LEU A 68 -0.43 9.40 7.40
CA LEU A 68 0.42 8.47 8.17
C LEU A 68 0.30 8.63 9.69
N SER A 69 -0.53 9.55 10.19
CA SER A 69 -0.82 9.70 11.61
C SER A 69 -1.97 8.80 12.10
N TYR A 70 -2.76 8.25 11.19
CA TYR A 70 -3.87 7.35 11.52
C TYR A 70 -3.34 5.92 11.68
N ASP A 71 -3.05 5.53 12.93
CA ASP A 71 -2.48 4.22 13.28
C ASP A 71 -3.46 3.03 13.19
N THR A 72 -4.72 3.31 12.86
CA THR A 72 -5.82 2.36 12.71
C THR A 72 -5.99 1.84 11.29
N ILE A 73 -5.27 2.41 10.32
CA ILE A 73 -5.30 1.97 8.93
C ILE A 73 -4.85 0.50 8.84
N THR A 74 -5.72 -0.33 8.28
CA THR A 74 -5.46 -1.74 7.94
C THR A 74 -5.24 -1.93 6.45
N ASP A 75 -5.82 -1.06 5.62
CA ASP A 75 -5.79 -1.16 4.17
C ASP A 75 -5.45 0.19 3.55
N LEU A 76 -4.40 0.23 2.74
CA LEU A 76 -3.93 1.44 2.07
C LEU A 76 -3.66 1.19 0.61
N ILE A 77 -4.24 2.01 -0.25
CA ILE A 77 -3.84 2.20 -1.64
C ILE A 77 -3.19 3.57 -1.74
N TYR A 78 -1.95 3.61 -2.21
CA TYR A 78 -1.18 4.83 -2.44
C TYR A 78 -0.69 4.85 -3.88
N GLU A 79 -1.31 5.71 -4.68
CA GLU A 79 -0.96 5.92 -6.09
C GLU A 79 -0.12 7.18 -6.24
N LEU A 80 1.01 7.08 -6.95
CA LEU A 80 1.85 8.22 -7.32
C LEU A 80 1.72 8.45 -8.82
N ASN A 81 0.85 9.39 -9.20
CA ASN A 81 0.61 9.76 -10.59
C ASN A 81 1.52 10.90 -11.05
N LYS A 82 2.01 10.81 -12.29
CA LYS A 82 2.67 11.93 -12.98
C LYS A 82 1.71 12.62 -13.93
N GLY A 83 1.81 13.95 -14.00
CA GLY A 83 1.09 14.74 -14.99
C GLY A 83 1.52 14.38 -16.42
N ALA A 84 0.80 14.90 -17.42
CA ALA A 84 1.15 14.69 -18.84
C ALA A 84 2.52 15.27 -19.22
N ASP A 85 3.06 16.18 -18.41
CA ASP A 85 4.41 16.74 -18.50
C ASP A 85 5.48 15.89 -17.80
N HIS A 86 5.09 14.74 -17.22
CA HIS A 86 5.92 13.88 -16.38
C HIS A 86 6.41 14.56 -15.08
N GLU A 87 5.79 15.68 -14.69
CA GLU A 87 6.09 16.39 -13.45
C GLU A 87 5.12 16.00 -12.33
N HIS A 88 5.50 16.36 -11.11
CA HIS A 88 4.66 16.21 -9.92
C HIS A 88 4.77 17.47 -9.09
N SER A 89 3.65 18.11 -8.80
CA SER A 89 3.58 19.43 -8.16
C SER A 89 3.50 19.36 -6.63
N GLY A 90 3.42 18.16 -6.06
CA GLY A 90 3.24 17.86 -4.64
C GLY A 90 4.43 17.14 -3.99
N TYR A 91 4.15 16.09 -3.23
CA TYR A 91 5.12 15.32 -2.46
C TYR A 91 6.02 14.48 -3.37
N GLY A 92 5.43 13.85 -4.38
CA GLY A 92 6.12 13.39 -5.58
C GLY A 92 6.99 12.15 -5.40
N LYS A 93 6.76 11.39 -4.32
CA LYS A 93 7.50 10.17 -4.00
C LYS A 93 6.69 9.26 -3.09
N ILE A 94 6.99 7.97 -3.12
CA ILE A 94 6.38 7.01 -2.20
C ILE A 94 6.92 7.24 -0.77
N PRO A 95 6.07 7.47 0.24
CA PRO A 95 6.51 7.70 1.61
C PRO A 95 6.93 6.40 2.31
N SER A 96 7.46 6.52 3.54
CA SER A 96 7.62 5.36 4.41
C SER A 96 6.35 5.08 5.18
N PHE A 97 5.86 3.84 5.12
CA PHE A 97 4.64 3.40 5.79
C PHE A 97 4.90 2.86 7.20
N ASN A 98 6.12 3.00 7.72
CA ASN A 98 6.57 2.36 8.96
C ASN A 98 5.75 2.69 10.22
N LYS A 99 4.94 3.76 10.20
CA LYS A 99 4.03 4.13 11.30
C LYS A 99 2.74 3.32 11.32
N LEU A 100 2.33 2.76 10.18
CA LEU A 100 1.07 2.03 10.02
C LEU A 100 1.22 0.58 10.51
N LYS A 101 1.37 0.40 11.83
CA LYS A 101 1.67 -0.90 12.42
C LYS A 101 0.55 -1.93 12.30
N LYS A 102 -0.68 -1.49 12.05
CA LYS A 102 -1.85 -2.37 11.85
C LYS A 102 -2.11 -2.71 10.38
N LEU A 103 -1.29 -2.21 9.46
CA LEU A 103 -1.47 -2.41 8.04
C LEU A 103 -1.40 -3.90 7.68
N GLU A 104 -2.46 -4.39 7.05
CA GLU A 104 -2.63 -5.77 6.59
C GLU A 104 -2.58 -5.86 5.06
N SER A 105 -3.04 -4.83 4.35
CA SER A 105 -2.99 -4.73 2.89
C SER A 105 -2.38 -3.41 2.46
N LEU A 106 -1.43 -3.48 1.52
CA LEU A 106 -0.79 -2.31 0.93
C LEU A 106 -0.70 -2.46 -0.59
N ILE A 107 -1.23 -1.47 -1.29
CA ILE A 107 -1.03 -1.27 -2.72
C ILE A 107 -0.23 0.02 -2.90
N ILE A 108 0.91 -0.10 -3.57
CA ILE A 108 1.75 1.04 -3.97
C ILE A 108 1.74 1.04 -5.48
N GLY A 109 1.28 2.12 -6.10
CA GLY A 109 1.40 2.28 -7.53
C GLY A 109 2.13 3.55 -7.92
N TYR A 110 2.72 3.48 -9.10
CA TYR A 110 3.33 4.58 -9.81
C TYR A 110 2.80 4.53 -11.24
N GLU A 111 2.19 5.61 -11.68
CA GLU A 111 1.62 5.71 -13.02
C GLU A 111 2.23 6.89 -13.77
N ASP A 112 2.81 6.57 -14.91
CA ASP A 112 3.49 7.50 -15.80
C ASP A 112 3.61 6.84 -17.17
N THR A 113 3.39 7.59 -18.25
CA THR A 113 3.33 7.04 -19.62
C THR A 113 4.04 7.94 -20.60
N TYR A 114 5.10 7.44 -21.22
CA TYR A 114 5.88 8.15 -22.24
C TYR A 114 5.49 7.70 -23.64
N ASN A 115 5.47 8.62 -24.61
CA ASN A 115 5.50 8.27 -26.04
C ASN A 115 6.96 8.22 -26.52
N THR A 116 7.42 7.05 -26.99
CA THR A 116 8.85 6.81 -27.24
C THR A 116 9.29 6.84 -28.69
N CYS A 117 8.36 6.88 -29.65
CA CYS A 117 8.72 7.04 -31.06
C CYS A 117 8.70 8.53 -31.47
N SER A 118 9.65 8.89 -32.34
CA SER A 118 9.92 10.27 -32.78
C SER A 118 8.96 10.78 -33.87
N ASP A 119 8.20 9.90 -34.49
CA ASP A 119 7.21 10.24 -35.52
C ASP A 119 5.82 10.35 -34.88
N SER A 120 4.80 10.78 -35.64
CA SER A 120 3.39 10.88 -35.22
C SER A 120 2.72 9.54 -34.84
N GLY A 121 3.52 8.52 -34.52
CA GLY A 121 3.08 7.22 -34.02
C GLY A 121 2.75 7.25 -32.53
N TYR A 122 1.98 6.26 -32.10
CA TYR A 122 1.66 6.02 -30.70
C TYR A 122 2.45 4.79 -30.22
N CYS A 123 3.54 5.03 -29.49
CA CYS A 123 4.40 4.01 -28.90
C CYS A 123 4.48 4.23 -27.39
N PRO A 124 3.40 3.91 -26.65
CA PRO A 124 3.37 4.09 -25.21
C PRO A 124 4.43 3.21 -24.56
N SER A 125 5.02 3.75 -23.51
CA SER A 125 5.88 3.00 -22.60
C SER A 125 5.61 3.45 -21.18
N VAL A 126 5.61 2.50 -20.27
CA VAL A 126 5.37 2.73 -18.86
C VAL A 126 6.62 3.36 -18.24
N GLY A 127 6.44 4.51 -17.59
CA GLY A 127 7.45 5.10 -16.72
C GLY A 127 7.64 4.26 -15.47
N LEU A 128 8.85 4.29 -14.89
CA LEU A 128 9.18 3.48 -13.72
C LEU A 128 9.50 4.36 -12.52
N GLY A 129 8.72 4.19 -11.46
CA GLY A 129 8.97 4.82 -10.18
C GLY A 129 10.09 4.14 -9.40
N SER A 130 10.43 4.72 -8.26
CA SER A 130 11.38 4.13 -7.31
C SER A 130 10.70 3.91 -5.96
N LEU A 131 11.04 2.80 -5.31
CA LEU A 131 10.62 2.51 -3.94
C LEU A 131 11.78 2.82 -2.98
N PRO A 132 11.72 3.90 -2.20
CA PRO A 132 12.80 4.29 -1.31
C PRO A 132 13.10 3.24 -0.24
N LYS A 133 14.31 3.30 0.30
CA LYS A 133 14.72 2.46 1.42
C LYS A 133 13.90 2.75 2.68
N ASN A 134 13.62 1.70 3.44
CA ASN A 134 12.79 1.63 4.62
C ASN A 134 11.31 1.96 4.37
N THR A 135 10.83 1.89 3.13
CA THR A 135 9.41 2.11 2.85
C THR A 135 8.52 1.07 3.53
N LEU A 136 8.96 -0.19 3.56
CA LEU A 136 8.17 -1.33 4.09
C LEU A 136 8.58 -1.75 5.51
N LYS A 137 9.56 -1.04 6.10
CA LYS A 137 10.20 -1.47 7.34
C LYS A 137 9.23 -1.55 8.51
N GLY A 138 9.18 -2.74 9.12
CA GLY A 138 8.44 -2.99 10.36
C GLY A 138 6.92 -3.03 10.18
N LEU A 139 6.43 -3.32 8.96
CA LEU A 139 5.05 -3.65 8.65
C LEU A 139 4.75 -5.13 8.95
N ASN A 140 4.92 -5.51 10.21
CA ASN A 140 4.91 -6.91 10.61
C ASN A 140 3.55 -7.59 10.45
N ASN A 141 2.45 -6.85 10.31
CA ASN A 141 1.09 -7.40 10.13
C ASN A 141 0.68 -7.53 8.66
N LEU A 142 1.54 -7.10 7.72
CA LEU A 142 1.20 -7.07 6.31
C LEU A 142 1.03 -8.48 5.75
N LYS A 143 -0.15 -8.75 5.17
CA LYS A 143 -0.56 -10.02 4.57
C LYS A 143 -0.59 -9.92 3.04
N SER A 144 -0.90 -8.76 2.49
CA SER A 144 -0.96 -8.53 1.05
C SER A 144 -0.12 -7.30 0.67
N LEU A 145 0.74 -7.48 -0.34
CA LEU A 145 1.54 -6.39 -0.91
C LEU A 145 1.41 -6.43 -2.43
N THR A 146 0.96 -5.32 -3.02
CA THR A 146 1.00 -5.09 -4.47
C THR A 146 1.87 -3.88 -4.75
N ILE A 147 2.82 -4.05 -5.66
CA ILE A 147 3.68 -2.97 -6.16
C ILE A 147 3.44 -2.85 -7.66
N ASN A 148 3.05 -1.66 -8.11
CA ASN A 148 2.74 -1.36 -9.51
C ASN A 148 3.70 -0.27 -10.06
N GLY A 149 4.25 -0.48 -11.25
CA GLY A 149 4.97 0.56 -11.99
C GLY A 149 6.35 0.94 -11.40
N ILE A 150 6.99 0.05 -10.62
CA ILE A 150 8.25 0.35 -9.93
C ILE A 150 9.43 -0.41 -10.52
N LYS A 151 10.61 0.23 -10.55
CA LYS A 151 11.89 -0.44 -10.75
C LYS A 151 12.36 -1.08 -9.45
N ILE A 152 12.22 -2.40 -9.34
CA ILE A 152 12.61 -3.20 -8.19
C ILE A 152 14.14 -3.34 -8.13
N THR A 153 14.67 -3.12 -6.93
CA THR A 153 16.10 -3.25 -6.58
C THR A 153 16.33 -4.37 -5.57
N GLN A 154 17.60 -4.72 -5.33
CA GLN A 154 17.95 -5.68 -4.26
C GLN A 154 17.48 -5.20 -2.88
N GLU A 155 17.62 -3.91 -2.58
CA GLU A 155 17.20 -3.36 -1.29
C GLU A 155 15.69 -3.55 -1.07
N ASN A 156 14.87 -3.38 -2.11
CA ASN A 156 13.44 -3.63 -2.02
C ASN A 156 13.13 -5.11 -1.73
N ILE A 157 13.83 -6.04 -2.38
CA ILE A 157 13.68 -7.48 -2.11
C ILE A 157 14.08 -7.83 -0.69
N ASP A 158 15.17 -7.26 -0.18
CA ASP A 158 15.63 -7.49 1.19
C ASP A 158 14.60 -6.97 2.20
N GLU A 159 13.99 -5.80 1.96
CA GLU A 159 12.90 -5.30 2.80
C GLU A 159 11.65 -6.18 2.76
N ILE A 160 11.22 -6.60 1.57
CA ILE A 160 10.06 -7.50 1.40
C ILE A 160 10.30 -8.81 2.16
N SER A 161 11.54 -9.32 2.19
CA SER A 161 11.88 -10.56 2.93
C SER A 161 11.69 -10.47 4.44
N THR A 162 11.54 -9.27 5.00
CA THR A 162 11.28 -9.05 6.44
C THR A 162 9.79 -9.16 6.80
N LEU A 163 8.90 -9.18 5.82
CA LEU A 163 7.44 -9.22 5.99
C LEU A 163 6.96 -10.64 6.28
N SER A 164 7.30 -11.18 7.46
CA SER A 164 7.10 -12.59 7.82
C SER A 164 5.64 -13.07 7.79
N ASN A 165 4.67 -12.16 7.80
CA ASN A 165 3.24 -12.46 7.71
C ASN A 165 2.65 -12.39 6.29
N LEU A 166 3.48 -12.07 5.27
CA LEU A 166 3.03 -11.90 3.90
C LEU A 166 2.51 -13.21 3.31
N GLN A 167 1.32 -13.15 2.72
CA GLN A 167 0.59 -14.28 2.12
C GLN A 167 0.46 -14.11 0.61
N SER A 168 0.33 -12.87 0.14
CA SER A 168 0.23 -12.51 -1.27
C SER A 168 1.25 -11.42 -1.61
N LEU A 169 2.03 -11.65 -2.67
CA LEU A 169 2.96 -10.68 -3.24
C LEU A 169 2.66 -10.52 -4.74
N SER A 170 2.38 -9.29 -5.15
CA SER A 170 2.12 -8.94 -6.55
C SER A 170 3.08 -7.87 -7.03
N PHE A 171 3.65 -8.09 -8.21
CA PHE A 171 4.36 -7.07 -8.97
C PHE A 171 3.64 -6.88 -10.30
N ASP A 172 3.02 -5.72 -10.46
CA ASP A 172 2.34 -5.31 -11.69
C ASP A 172 3.18 -4.26 -12.41
N LYS A 173 3.33 -4.39 -13.73
CA LYS A 173 4.11 -3.46 -14.58
C LYS A 173 5.44 -3.02 -13.94
N CYS A 174 6.12 -3.93 -13.25
CA CYS A 174 7.40 -3.64 -12.60
C CYS A 174 8.57 -4.05 -13.48
N ASP A 175 9.68 -3.32 -13.35
CA ASP A 175 10.96 -3.72 -13.93
C ASP A 175 11.91 -4.20 -12.84
N PHE A 176 12.76 -5.19 -13.12
CA PHE A 176 13.65 -5.78 -12.13
C PHE A 176 15.09 -5.57 -12.54
N SER A 177 15.86 -4.92 -11.65
CA SER A 177 17.28 -4.67 -11.86
C SER A 177 18.04 -5.96 -12.24
N LYS A 178 19.04 -5.84 -13.12
CA LYS A 178 19.72 -6.98 -13.79
C LYS A 178 20.21 -8.10 -12.85
N SER A 179 20.58 -7.76 -11.62
CA SER A 179 21.28 -8.65 -10.68
C SER A 179 20.61 -8.64 -9.32
N ILE A 180 19.40 -9.21 -9.23
CA ILE A 180 18.71 -9.43 -7.96
C ILE A 180 18.87 -10.88 -7.50
N ASN A 181 19.24 -11.03 -6.24
CA ASN A 181 19.24 -12.28 -5.49
C ASN A 181 17.95 -12.40 -4.66
N TYR A 182 17.09 -13.32 -5.08
CA TYR A 182 15.79 -13.56 -4.45
C TYR A 182 15.84 -14.51 -3.25
N LYS A 183 17.01 -15.07 -2.89
CA LYS A 183 17.13 -16.12 -1.85
C LYS A 183 16.54 -15.70 -0.50
N SER A 184 16.62 -14.41 -0.16
CA SER A 184 16.06 -13.86 1.08
C SER A 184 14.55 -14.11 1.18
N LEU A 185 13.80 -14.07 0.07
CA LEU A 185 12.36 -14.30 0.04
C LEU A 185 11.94 -15.71 0.45
N LYS A 186 12.86 -16.67 0.54
CA LYS A 186 12.56 -18.01 1.10
C LYS A 186 12.14 -17.95 2.57
N SER A 187 12.51 -16.87 3.29
CA SER A 187 12.08 -16.63 4.67
C SER A 187 10.56 -16.43 4.81
N LEU A 188 9.87 -16.06 3.73
CA LEU A 188 8.43 -15.79 3.71
C LEU A 188 7.66 -17.12 3.77
N ASN A 189 7.45 -17.61 4.99
CA ASN A 189 6.86 -18.93 5.23
C ASN A 189 5.35 -19.00 5.03
N LYS A 190 4.68 -17.85 5.01
CA LYS A 190 3.23 -17.75 4.80
C LYS A 190 2.85 -17.38 3.37
N LEU A 191 3.83 -17.07 2.52
CA LEU A 191 3.59 -16.66 1.14
C LEU A 191 3.09 -17.85 0.32
N THR A 192 1.84 -17.77 -0.14
CA THR A 192 1.21 -18.80 -0.96
C THR A 192 0.82 -18.30 -2.34
N LYS A 193 0.80 -16.98 -2.55
CA LYS A 193 0.42 -16.37 -3.82
C LYS A 193 1.50 -15.42 -4.32
N LEU A 194 1.90 -15.61 -5.57
CA LEU A 194 2.81 -14.72 -6.30
C LEU A 194 2.12 -14.32 -7.60
N VAL A 195 2.01 -13.03 -7.89
CA VAL A 195 1.49 -12.54 -9.16
C VAL A 195 2.55 -11.67 -9.83
N LEU A 196 2.82 -11.96 -11.11
CA LEU A 196 3.77 -11.20 -11.93
C LEU A 196 3.07 -10.79 -13.22
N ILE A 197 2.72 -9.51 -13.34
CA ILE A 197 2.09 -8.96 -14.53
C ILE A 197 3.10 -8.04 -15.20
N LYS A 198 3.39 -8.32 -16.47
CA LYS A 198 4.22 -7.45 -17.31
C LYS A 198 3.31 -6.45 -18.02
N SER A 199 3.81 -5.24 -18.25
CA SER A 199 3.13 -4.31 -19.15
C SER A 199 3.04 -4.90 -20.57
N VAL A 200 1.92 -4.64 -21.23
CA VAL A 200 1.76 -4.86 -22.69
C VAL A 200 2.59 -3.85 -23.47
N ASP A 201 2.80 -2.67 -22.87
CA ASP A 201 3.68 -1.63 -23.38
C ASP A 201 5.14 -1.90 -23.00
N GLY A 202 6.06 -1.25 -23.72
CA GLY A 202 7.47 -1.21 -23.30
C GLY A 202 7.63 -0.47 -21.97
N TYR A 203 8.81 -0.56 -21.37
CA TYR A 203 9.18 0.25 -20.21
C TYR A 203 10.12 1.37 -20.64
N TYR A 204 9.83 2.61 -20.27
CA TYR A 204 10.67 3.75 -20.59
C TYR A 204 12.04 3.61 -19.91
N LYS A 205 13.12 3.61 -20.71
CA LYS A 205 14.51 3.48 -20.25
C LYS A 205 14.77 2.27 -19.33
N SER A 206 14.02 1.18 -19.51
CA SER A 206 14.25 -0.06 -18.78
C SER A 206 15.56 -0.74 -19.20
N ASP A 207 16.24 -1.29 -18.21
CA ASP A 207 17.39 -2.16 -18.39
C ASP A 207 17.22 -3.50 -17.64
N GLY A 208 16.06 -3.70 -17.02
CA GLY A 208 15.76 -4.86 -16.22
C GLY A 208 15.22 -6.04 -17.03
N LYS A 209 14.89 -7.10 -16.32
CA LYS A 209 14.54 -8.41 -16.91
C LYS A 209 13.36 -9.01 -16.18
N PHE A 210 12.54 -9.78 -16.89
CA PHE A 210 11.50 -10.57 -16.25
C PHE A 210 12.11 -11.50 -15.17
N PRO A 211 11.56 -11.55 -13.94
CA PRO A 211 12.24 -12.14 -12.80
C PRO A 211 12.06 -13.67 -12.76
N ILE A 212 12.50 -14.40 -13.79
CA ILE A 212 12.38 -15.87 -13.87
C ILE A 212 12.98 -16.56 -12.62
N ASN A 213 14.07 -16.02 -12.09
CA ASN A 213 14.72 -16.56 -10.90
C ASN A 213 13.91 -16.35 -9.61
N LEU A 214 13.01 -15.36 -9.56
CA LEU A 214 12.07 -15.20 -8.44
C LEU A 214 11.10 -16.38 -8.40
N VAL A 215 10.48 -16.69 -9.55
CA VAL A 215 9.56 -17.82 -9.70
C VAL A 215 10.24 -19.12 -9.27
N LYS A 216 11.45 -19.38 -9.77
CA LYS A 216 12.25 -20.56 -9.38
C LYS A 216 12.60 -20.59 -7.89
N THR A 217 12.84 -19.42 -7.28
CA THR A 217 13.23 -19.33 -5.88
C THR A 217 12.08 -19.69 -4.94
N LEU A 218 10.85 -19.37 -5.35
CA LEU A 218 9.62 -19.61 -4.60
C LEU A 218 8.88 -20.87 -5.06
N ASP A 219 9.46 -21.64 -5.99
CA ASP A 219 8.91 -22.90 -6.46
C ASP A 219 8.63 -23.85 -5.29
N GLY A 220 7.49 -24.54 -5.35
CA GLY A 220 6.97 -25.39 -4.28
C GLY A 220 6.39 -24.67 -3.04
N LYS A 221 6.58 -23.36 -2.86
CA LYS A 221 5.88 -22.55 -1.84
C LYS A 221 4.57 -21.98 -2.35
N ILE A 222 4.56 -21.52 -3.60
CA ILE A 222 3.42 -20.85 -4.22
C ILE A 222 2.37 -21.90 -4.61
N LYS A 223 1.13 -21.67 -4.16
CA LYS A 223 -0.05 -22.45 -4.52
C LYS A 223 -0.81 -21.81 -5.69
N ASP A 224 -0.79 -20.48 -5.74
CA ASP A 224 -1.45 -19.67 -6.77
C ASP A 224 -0.39 -18.80 -7.46
N LEU A 225 -0.06 -19.12 -8.71
CA LEU A 225 0.85 -18.38 -9.59
C LEU A 225 0.11 -17.80 -10.78
#